data_AF-A0A955XJ56-F1
#
_entry.id   AF-A0A955XJ56-F1
#
_cell.length_a   1.000
_cell.length_b   1.000
_cell.length_c   1.000
_cell.angle_alpha   90.00
_cell.angle_beta   90.00
_cell.angle_gamma   90.00
#
_symmetry.space_group_name_H-M   'P 1'
#
loop_
_entity.id
_entity.type
_entity.pdbx_description
1 polymer ?
#
loop_
_entity_poly.entity_id
_entity_poly.type
_entity_poly.pdbx_seq_one_letter_code
_entity_poly.pdbx_strand_id
1 'polypeptide(L)' 'MAASITQATGEAVDLVSGGRGEFTVSVDGQAVAKKSVFGFPAEDEVVRDVAAALKGG' A
#
# COMPACT_ATOMS: atom_id res chain seq x y z
N MET A 1 2.87 -4.66 -7.54
CA MET A 1 2.49 -3.75 -6.44
C MET A 1 3.65 -3.29 -5.57
N ALA A 2 4.30 -4.13 -4.74
CA ALA A 2 5.43 -3.66 -3.91
C ALA A 2 6.56 -3.01 -4.74
N ALA A 3 6.94 -3.63 -5.86
CA ALA A 3 7.92 -3.06 -6.80
C ALA A 3 7.46 -1.73 -7.43
N SER A 4 6.17 -1.55 -7.67
CA SER A 4 5.59 -0.33 -8.26
C SER A 4 5.61 0.81 -7.25
N ILE A 5 5.35 0.51 -5.97
CA ILE A 5 5.46 1.47 -4.87
C ILE A 5 6.92 1.93 -4.72
N THR A 6 7.88 1.01 -4.58
CA THR A 6 9.30 1.37 -4.46
C THR A 6 9.80 2.20 -5.65
N GLN A 7 9.39 1.87 -6.88
CA GLN A 7 9.77 2.67 -8.06
C GLN A 7 9.18 4.08 -8.05
N ALA A 8 7.97 4.25 -7.53
CA ALA A 8 7.28 5.54 -7.53
C ALA A 8 7.70 6.45 -6.37
N THR A 9 8.01 5.87 -5.20
CA THR A 9 8.30 6.64 -3.97
C THR A 9 9.78 6.66 -3.63
N GLY A 10 10.57 5.70 -4.11
CA GLY A 10 11.96 5.49 -3.67
C GLY A 10 12.08 4.78 -2.31
N GLU A 11 10.95 4.44 -1.67
CA GLU A 11 10.93 3.85 -0.33
C GLU A 11 11.05 2.32 -0.35
N ALA A 12 11.70 1.79 0.69
CA ALA A 12 11.77 0.36 0.93
C ALA A 12 10.40 -0.16 1.37
N VAL A 13 9.93 -1.23 0.72
CA VAL A 13 8.64 -1.85 1.03
C VAL A 13 8.88 -3.20 1.70
N ASP A 14 8.42 -3.32 2.95
CA ASP A 14 8.43 -4.59 3.68
C ASP A 14 7.17 -5.41 3.37
N LEU A 15 7.37 -6.68 3.01
CA LEU A 15 6.29 -7.63 2.79
C LEU A 15 6.06 -8.44 4.06
N VAL A 16 4.97 -8.11 4.77
CA VAL A 16 4.55 -8.83 5.97
C VAL A 16 3.48 -9.85 5.60
N SER A 17 3.64 -11.09 6.08
CA SER A 17 2.62 -12.14 5.91
C SER A 17 1.41 -11.83 6.79
N GLY A 18 0.27 -11.52 6.17
CA GLY A 18 -1.00 -11.26 6.85
C GLY A 18 -1.85 -12.51 7.08
N GLY A 19 -3.04 -12.29 7.63
CA GLY A 19 -4.06 -13.33 7.84
C GLY A 19 -4.68 -13.88 6.55
N ARG A 20 -5.64 -14.81 6.70
CA ARG A 20 -6.27 -15.49 5.56
C ARG A 20 -7.05 -14.49 4.68
N GLY A 21 -6.51 -14.24 3.49
CA GLY A 21 -7.11 -13.32 2.50
C GLY A 21 -6.98 -11.85 2.88
N GLU A 22 -6.07 -11.53 3.80
CA GLU A 22 -5.75 -10.17 4.20
C GLU A 22 -4.90 -9.48 3.13
N PHE A 23 -5.22 -8.22 2.88
CA PHE A 23 -4.36 -7.33 2.12
C PHE A 23 -4.54 -5.93 2.66
N THR A 24 -3.44 -5.39 3.16
CA THR A 24 -3.34 -4.07 3.77
C THR A 24 -2.00 -3.49 3.37
N VAL A 25 -2.02 -2.23 2.95
CA VAL A 25 -0.83 -1.42 2.73
C VAL A 25 -0.86 -0.32 3.77
N SER A 26 0.22 -0.21 4.53
CA SER A 26 0.35 0.77 5.60
C SER A 26 1.61 1.60 5.41
N VAL A 27 1.53 2.89 5.73
CA VAL A 27 2.66 3.82 5.77
C VAL A 27 2.71 4.34 7.21
N ASP A 28 3.87 4.22 7.87
CA ASP A 28 4.08 4.62 9.27
C ASP A 28 3.02 4.06 10.26
N GLY A 29 2.59 2.82 10.02
CA GLY A 29 1.56 2.15 10.83
C GLY A 29 0.12 2.56 10.53
N GLN A 30 -0.11 3.52 9.64
CA GLN A 30 -1.44 3.93 9.17
C GLN A 30 -1.80 3.19 7.88
N ALA A 31 -2.93 2.48 7.88
CA ALA A 31 -3.43 1.79 6.68
C ALA A 31 -3.90 2.83 5.64
N VAL A 32 -3.24 2.83 4.47
CA VAL A 32 -3.54 3.72 3.34
C VAL A 32 -4.36 3.01 2.25
N ALA A 33 -4.20 1.69 2.12
CA ALA A 33 -5.03 0.89 1.24
C ALA A 33 -5.36 -0.46 1.89
N LYS A 34 -6.57 -0.96 1.63
CA LYS A 34 -7.03 -2.26 2.13
C LYS A 34 -7.88 -2.96 1.09
N LYS A 35 -7.88 -4.29 1.14
CA LYS A 35 -8.84 -5.07 0.36
C LYS A 35 -10.26 -4.74 0.82
N SER A 36 -11.17 -4.56 -0.13
CA SER A 36 -12.59 -4.47 0.17
C SER A 36 -13.25 -5.85 0.01
N VAL A 37 -14.53 -5.94 0.38
CA VAL A 37 -15.34 -7.14 0.12
C VAL A 37 -15.47 -7.40 -1.39
N PHE A 38 -15.32 -6.37 -2.22
CA PHE A 38 -15.48 -6.43 -3.68
C PHE A 38 -14.18 -6.71 -4.43
N GLY A 39 -13.03 -6.74 -3.75
CA GLY A 39 -11.75 -7.06 -4.37
C GLY A 39 -10.58 -6.21 -3.88
N PHE A 40 -9.48 -6.31 -4.61
CA PHE A 40 -8.27 -5.53 -4.37
C PHE A 40 -8.41 -4.14 -5.00
N PRO A 41 -7.86 -3.09 -4.35
CA PRO A 41 -7.75 -1.78 -4.97
C PRO A 41 -6.84 -1.84 -6.21
N ALA A 42 -7.03 -0.89 -7.12
CA ALA A 42 -6.20 -0.80 -8.32
C ALA A 42 -4.76 -0.40 -7.93
N GLU A 43 -3.78 -0.88 -8.70
CA GLU A 43 -2.37 -0.64 -8.37
C GLU A 43 -2.00 0.85 -8.40
N ASP A 44 -2.52 1.60 -9.37
CA ASP A 44 -2.32 3.03 -9.49
C ASP A 44 -2.93 3.82 -8.33
N GLU A 45 -4.11 3.40 -7.84
CA GLU A 45 -4.73 3.99 -6.65
C GLU A 45 -3.85 3.78 -5.41
N VAL A 46 -3.36 2.56 -5.19
CA VAL A 46 -2.48 2.24 -4.06
C VAL A 46 -1.20 3.06 -4.11
N VAL A 47 -0.54 3.15 -5.27
CA VAL A 47 0.68 3.93 -5.42
C VAL A 47 0.44 5.42 -5.14
N ARG A 48 -0.68 5.97 -5.64
CA ARG A 48 -1.04 7.36 -5.40
C ARG A 48 -1.30 7.63 -3.92
N ASP A 49 -2.04 6.76 -3.25
CA ASP A 49 -2.42 6.93 -1.84
C ASP A 49 -1.19 6.78 -0.92
N VAL A 50 -0.27 5.86 -1.24
CA VAL A 50 1.04 5.75 -0.55
C VAL A 50 1.87 7.02 -0.75
N ALA A 51 2.00 7.52 -1.98
CA ALA A 51 2.75 8.73 -2.27
C ALA A 51 2.17 9.99 -1.62
N ALA A 52 0.84 10.05 -1.50
CA ALA A 52 0.14 11.11 -0.78
C ALA A 52 0.40 11.04 0.73
N ALA A 53 0.36 9.84 1.32
CA ALA A 53 0.65 9.64 2.73
C ALA A 53 2.09 10.05 3.10
N LEU A 54 3.08 9.69 2.26
CA LEU A 54 4.48 10.07 2.46
C LEU A 54 4.75 11.58 2.36
N LYS A 55 3.92 12.34 1.62
CA LYS A 55 4.04 13.80 1.49
C LYS A 55 3.34 14.58 2.61
N GLY A 56 2.42 13.93 3.33
CA GLY A 56 1.63 14.53 4.40
C GLY A 56 2.18 14.29 5.81
N GLY A 57 3.25 13.49 5.94
CA GLY A 57 3.97 13.20 7.19
C GLY A 57 5.10 14.16 7.47
#